data_AF-A0A7C4G2L5-F1
#
_entry.id   AF-A0A7C4G2L5-F1
#
_cell.length_a   1.000
_cell.length_b   1.000
_cell.length_c   1.000
_cell.angle_alpha   90.00
_cell.angle_beta   90.00
_cell.angle_gamma   90.00
#
_symmetry.space_group_name_H-M   'P 1'
#
loop_
_entity.id
_entity.type
_entity.pdbx_description
1 polymer ?
#
loop_
_entity_poly.entity_id
_entity_poly.type
_entity_poly.pdbx_seq_one_letter_code
_entity_poly.pdbx_strand_id
1 'polypeptide(L)'
;MKIRIMIGVVLLAAFSGIAQADVIVNVYPSVGPFYLSPSYPQYAYNAMYALGFDTLTSTVLGTELPAYGTPGTPGYYQRTPVVGPGDMIHTDPHFSWLGQINPTGPFAAEVGNALYYGLHIINSTPFQASSMQFSATLPDGSTYFGLPYTWYGDITILGAIDFVGVYYGPNGVRGGGDDVIYQTWGVDSTANPVNELFFVGELLSFTSACANQPCTPAELQTSIQQVISDLNFYIPTQIPGSYIAFDVNDDPFSGGVSVQMLPEPGTWALFGAGLAALLAYRRLRR
;
A
#
# COMPACT_ATOMS: atom_id res chain seq x y z
N MET A 1 -7.32 71.59 23.84
CA MET A 1 -7.78 70.38 23.13
C MET A 1 -6.68 69.98 22.14
N LYS A 2 -5.77 69.09 22.55
CA LYS A 2 -4.59 68.70 21.76
C LYS A 2 -4.92 67.39 21.02
N ILE A 3 -5.14 67.49 19.71
CA ILE A 3 -5.34 66.34 18.83
C ILE A 3 -3.95 65.73 18.57
N ARG A 4 -3.66 64.60 19.21
CA ARG A 4 -2.52 63.75 18.88
C ARG A 4 -2.92 62.92 17.65
N ILE A 5 -2.47 63.36 16.48
CA ILE A 5 -2.55 62.59 15.24
C ILE A 5 -1.56 61.42 15.39
N MET A 6 -2.11 60.21 15.49
CA MET A 6 -1.38 58.95 15.47
C MET A 6 -0.64 58.84 14.14
N ILE A 7 0.69 58.96 14.18
CA ILE A 7 1.58 58.37 13.18
C ILE A 7 1.57 56.87 13.46
N GLY A 8 0.56 56.19 12.93
CA GLY A 8 0.47 54.74 12.86
C GLY A 8 0.94 54.29 11.47
N VAL A 9 2.23 54.42 11.22
CA VAL A 9 2.90 53.81 10.06
C VAL A 9 4.02 52.95 10.63
N VAL A 10 4.25 51.79 9.99
CA VAL A 10 5.29 50.79 10.25
C VAL A 10 4.85 49.66 11.19
N LEU A 11 4.07 48.73 10.62
CA LEU A 11 4.42 47.31 10.47
C LEU A 11 3.14 46.54 10.11
N LEU A 12 2.60 46.82 8.91
CA LEU A 12 2.07 45.71 8.11
C LEU A 12 3.31 44.84 7.82
N ALA A 13 3.65 43.96 8.76
CA ALA A 13 4.35 42.75 8.41
C ALA A 13 3.35 42.03 7.49
N ALA A 14 3.48 42.31 6.19
CA ALA A 14 3.16 41.35 5.17
C ALA A 14 3.97 40.12 5.53
N PHE A 15 3.40 39.27 6.38
CA PHE A 15 3.58 37.85 6.29
C PHE A 15 3.05 37.49 4.90
N SER A 16 3.84 37.78 3.87
CA SER A 16 4.04 36.82 2.81
C SER A 16 4.61 35.59 3.51
N GLY A 17 3.73 34.85 4.20
CA GLY A 17 3.91 33.43 4.35
C GLY A 17 4.09 32.98 2.91
N ILE A 18 5.34 32.67 2.57
CA ILE A 18 5.63 31.84 1.42
C ILE A 18 4.68 30.67 1.65
N ALA A 19 3.62 30.59 0.86
CA ALA A 19 2.73 29.45 0.88
C ALA A 19 3.65 28.30 0.50
N GLN A 20 4.19 27.62 1.51
CA GLN A 20 4.95 26.42 1.32
C GLN A 20 3.97 25.51 0.59
N ALA A 21 4.30 25.22 -0.66
CA ALA A 21 3.69 24.16 -1.44
C ALA A 21 3.56 22.94 -0.52
N ASP A 22 2.34 22.65 -0.09
CA ASP A 22 2.11 21.55 0.85
C ASP A 22 2.18 20.26 0.01
N VAL A 23 3.30 19.55 0.13
CA VAL A 23 3.46 18.24 -0.51
C VAL A 23 2.62 17.26 0.30
N ILE A 24 1.63 16.66 -0.35
CA ILE A 24 0.77 15.67 0.28
C ILE A 24 1.26 14.29 -0.15
N VAL A 25 1.68 13.47 0.83
CA VAL A 25 2.05 12.07 0.62
C VAL A 25 1.11 11.19 1.41
N ASN A 26 0.21 10.52 0.69
CA ASN A 26 -0.75 9.61 1.27
C ASN A 26 -0.36 8.16 1.03
N VAL A 27 -0.44 7.33 2.08
CA VAL A 27 -0.14 5.90 2.01
C VAL A 27 -1.32 5.07 2.50
N TYR A 28 -1.74 4.09 1.71
CA TYR A 28 -2.96 3.32 1.85
C TYR A 28 -2.68 1.82 1.83
N PRO A 29 -2.56 1.20 3.03
CA PRO A 29 -2.30 -0.22 3.10
C PRO A 29 -3.50 -1.03 2.63
N SER A 30 -3.24 -2.13 1.93
CA SER A 30 -4.26 -3.04 1.41
C SER A 30 -3.70 -4.43 1.28
N VAL A 31 -4.54 -5.45 1.48
CA VAL A 31 -4.16 -6.84 1.19
C VAL A 31 -4.71 -7.19 -0.17
N GLY A 32 -3.83 -7.68 -1.05
CA GLY A 32 -4.16 -8.03 -2.41
C GLY A 32 -3.69 -9.44 -2.78
N PRO A 33 -4.05 -9.91 -3.98
CA PRO A 33 -3.43 -11.07 -4.58
C PRO A 33 -1.93 -10.81 -4.79
N PHE A 34 -1.09 -11.84 -4.65
CA PHE A 34 0.32 -11.73 -5.01
C PHE A 34 0.47 -11.39 -6.50
N TYR A 35 1.55 -10.72 -6.91
CA TYR A 35 1.66 -10.21 -8.29
C TYR A 35 1.61 -11.32 -9.36
N LEU A 36 2.04 -12.55 -9.04
CA LEU A 36 1.92 -13.69 -9.96
C LEU A 36 0.50 -14.28 -10.06
N SER A 37 -0.44 -13.85 -9.22
CA SER A 37 -1.82 -14.31 -9.29
C SER A 37 -2.55 -13.79 -10.53
N PRO A 38 -3.46 -14.59 -11.11
CA PRO A 38 -4.22 -14.20 -12.30
C PRO A 38 -5.15 -13.00 -12.07
N SER A 39 -5.55 -12.74 -10.82
CA SER A 39 -6.41 -11.61 -10.47
C SER A 39 -5.66 -10.30 -10.26
N TYR A 40 -4.31 -10.32 -10.21
CA TYR A 40 -3.52 -9.13 -9.92
C TYR A 40 -3.78 -7.96 -10.89
N PRO A 41 -3.88 -8.14 -12.23
CA PRO A 41 -4.21 -7.03 -13.12
C PRO A 41 -5.52 -6.31 -12.76
N GLN A 42 -6.54 -7.08 -12.35
CA GLN A 42 -7.82 -6.52 -11.93
C GLN A 42 -7.72 -5.82 -10.57
N TYR A 43 -6.92 -6.36 -9.65
CA TYR A 43 -6.60 -5.71 -8.37
C TYR A 43 -5.86 -4.39 -8.58
N ALA A 44 -4.80 -4.39 -9.39
CA ALA A 44 -4.02 -3.19 -9.71
C ALA A 44 -4.91 -2.10 -10.34
N TYR A 45 -5.76 -2.45 -11.31
CA TYR A 45 -6.76 -1.52 -11.84
C TYR A 45 -7.65 -0.93 -10.74
N ASN A 46 -8.22 -1.79 -9.88
CA ASN A 46 -9.12 -1.34 -8.83
C ASN A 46 -8.41 -0.47 -7.78
N ALA A 47 -7.16 -0.79 -7.46
CA ALA A 47 -6.30 -0.02 -6.58
C ALA A 47 -6.01 1.36 -7.16
N MET A 48 -5.58 1.46 -8.43
CA MET A 48 -5.34 2.74 -9.09
C MET A 48 -6.59 3.60 -9.14
N TYR A 49 -7.74 3.01 -9.48
CA TYR A 49 -9.01 3.73 -9.48
C TYR A 49 -9.34 4.28 -8.08
N ALA A 50 -9.17 3.45 -7.04
CA ALA A 50 -9.38 3.87 -5.66
C ALA A 50 -8.35 4.90 -5.16
N LEU A 51 -7.13 4.91 -5.71
CA LEU A 51 -6.13 5.95 -5.46
C LEU A 51 -6.45 7.26 -6.20
N GLY A 52 -7.42 7.25 -7.11
CA GLY A 52 -7.91 8.44 -7.81
C GLY A 52 -7.46 8.54 -9.27
N PHE A 53 -7.02 7.44 -9.90
CA PHE A 53 -6.62 7.41 -11.30
C PHE A 53 -7.32 6.29 -12.08
N ASP A 54 -8.07 6.63 -13.13
CA ASP A 54 -8.67 5.66 -14.03
C ASP A 54 -7.70 5.33 -15.17
N THR A 55 -7.11 4.14 -15.13
CA THR A 55 -6.14 3.68 -16.13
C THR A 55 -6.76 3.34 -17.48
N LEU A 56 -8.07 3.15 -17.57
CA LEU A 56 -8.76 2.88 -18.85
C LEU A 56 -8.96 4.15 -19.67
N THR A 57 -9.23 5.27 -18.99
CA THR A 57 -9.46 6.57 -19.63
C THR A 57 -8.26 7.50 -19.51
N SER A 58 -7.24 7.11 -18.76
CA SER A 58 -6.09 7.94 -18.39
C SER A 58 -6.55 9.27 -17.80
N THR A 59 -7.42 9.22 -16.79
CA THR A 59 -7.93 10.43 -16.13
C THR A 59 -7.74 10.40 -14.63
N VAL A 60 -7.46 11.57 -14.07
CA VAL A 60 -7.38 11.74 -12.63
C VAL A 60 -8.75 12.12 -12.06
N LEU A 61 -9.29 11.30 -11.17
CA LEU A 61 -10.66 11.35 -10.66
C LEU A 61 -10.89 12.42 -9.57
N GLY A 62 -9.81 12.90 -8.93
CA GLY A 62 -9.85 14.00 -7.95
C GLY A 62 -10.40 13.64 -6.58
N THR A 63 -10.78 12.38 -6.39
CA THR A 63 -11.15 11.81 -5.10
C THR A 63 -10.60 10.41 -5.00
N GLU A 64 -10.12 10.07 -3.82
CA GLU A 64 -9.72 8.71 -3.51
C GLU A 64 -10.87 7.97 -2.81
N LEU A 65 -10.90 6.65 -2.96
CA LEU A 65 -11.92 5.77 -2.40
C LEU A 65 -11.32 4.79 -1.40
N PRO A 66 -12.04 4.40 -0.33
CA PRO A 66 -11.57 3.40 0.61
C PRO A 66 -11.57 1.97 0.04
N ALA A 67 -12.32 1.73 -1.05
CA ALA A 67 -12.41 0.44 -1.72
C ALA A 67 -12.97 0.62 -3.14
N TYR A 68 -12.69 -0.34 -4.03
CA TYR A 68 -13.25 -0.38 -5.39
C TYR A 68 -13.21 -1.81 -5.98
N GLY A 69 -14.12 -2.10 -6.91
CA GLY A 69 -14.31 -3.43 -7.50
C GLY A 69 -15.47 -4.22 -6.89
N THR A 70 -15.47 -5.55 -7.10
CA THR A 70 -16.56 -6.44 -6.63
C THR A 70 -16.16 -7.14 -5.34
N PRO A 71 -16.82 -6.86 -4.19
CA PRO A 71 -16.54 -7.55 -2.93
C PRO A 71 -16.65 -9.07 -3.05
N GLY A 72 -15.74 -9.80 -2.38
CA GLY A 72 -15.71 -11.26 -2.42
C GLY A 72 -15.03 -11.85 -3.66
N THR A 73 -14.31 -11.04 -4.44
CA THR A 73 -13.43 -11.50 -5.53
C THR A 73 -11.98 -11.18 -5.21
N PRO A 74 -10.99 -11.93 -5.74
CA PRO A 74 -9.58 -11.67 -5.43
C PRO A 74 -9.06 -10.35 -6.02
N GLY A 75 -9.71 -9.83 -7.06
CA GLY A 75 -9.38 -8.52 -7.63
C GLY A 75 -9.93 -7.32 -6.84
N TYR A 76 -10.68 -7.52 -5.76
CA TYR A 76 -11.26 -6.42 -4.98
C TYR A 76 -10.18 -5.64 -4.22
N TYR A 77 -10.16 -4.31 -4.39
CA TYR A 77 -9.29 -3.45 -3.60
C TYR A 77 -10.05 -2.91 -2.39
N GLN A 78 -9.44 -3.00 -1.21
CA GLN A 78 -9.92 -2.36 0.00
C GLN A 78 -8.74 -1.97 0.90
N ARG A 79 -8.77 -0.73 1.40
CA ARG A 79 -7.83 -0.27 2.41
C ARG A 79 -8.02 -1.07 3.70
N THR A 80 -6.94 -1.50 4.32
CA THR A 80 -7.01 -2.23 5.59
C THR A 80 -6.09 -1.61 6.65
N PRO A 81 -6.61 -1.32 7.86
CA PRO A 81 -5.76 -0.95 9.00
C PRO A 81 -5.19 -2.17 9.72
N VAL A 82 -5.67 -3.38 9.39
CA VAL A 82 -5.38 -4.62 10.12
C VAL A 82 -5.06 -5.75 9.15
N VAL A 83 -4.07 -6.59 9.49
CA VAL A 83 -3.78 -7.83 8.76
C VAL A 83 -3.62 -9.00 9.72
N GLY A 84 -3.94 -10.20 9.23
CA GLY A 84 -3.59 -11.47 9.83
C GLY A 84 -2.30 -12.05 9.24
N PRO A 85 -1.70 -13.06 9.89
CA PRO A 85 -0.52 -13.75 9.38
C PRO A 85 -0.70 -14.36 7.99
N GLY A 86 -1.89 -14.91 7.71
CA GLY A 86 -2.22 -15.51 6.42
C GLY A 86 -2.32 -14.52 5.26
N ASP A 87 -2.50 -13.23 5.55
CA ASP A 87 -2.74 -12.18 4.54
C ASP A 87 -1.47 -11.80 3.77
N MET A 88 -0.30 -12.23 4.26
CA MET A 88 1.01 -11.85 3.73
C MET A 88 1.82 -13.09 3.34
N ILE A 89 1.20 -14.11 2.74
CA ILE A 89 1.90 -15.34 2.36
C ILE A 89 1.72 -15.60 0.87
N HIS A 90 2.82 -15.80 0.14
CA HIS A 90 2.79 -16.29 -1.23
C HIS A 90 3.35 -17.71 -1.36
N THR A 91 2.81 -18.43 -2.34
CA THR A 91 3.01 -19.87 -2.49
C THR A 91 3.23 -20.31 -3.94
N ASP A 92 3.37 -19.37 -4.88
CA ASP A 92 3.63 -19.67 -6.31
C ASP A 92 4.72 -20.75 -6.48
N PRO A 93 4.47 -21.82 -7.28
CA PRO A 93 3.35 -22.01 -8.22
C PRO A 93 2.10 -22.66 -7.62
N HIS A 94 2.00 -22.80 -6.29
CA HIS A 94 0.88 -23.47 -5.63
C HIS A 94 -0.27 -22.51 -5.37
N PHE A 95 -1.50 -23.06 -5.28
CA PHE A 95 -2.69 -22.24 -5.04
C PHE A 95 -2.96 -22.06 -3.56
N SER A 96 -3.05 -20.80 -3.14
CA SER A 96 -3.45 -20.40 -1.79
C SER A 96 -4.14 -19.05 -1.77
N TRP A 97 -4.99 -18.83 -0.75
CA TRP A 97 -5.60 -17.53 -0.48
C TRP A 97 -5.73 -17.32 1.02
N LEU A 98 -5.19 -16.22 1.55
CA LEU A 98 -5.22 -15.82 2.96
C LEU A 98 -4.83 -16.96 3.92
N GLY A 99 -3.75 -17.67 3.59
CA GLY A 99 -3.26 -18.82 4.37
C GLY A 99 -4.05 -20.12 4.20
N GLN A 100 -5.09 -20.18 3.37
CA GLN A 100 -5.75 -21.43 2.98
C GLN A 100 -5.16 -22.02 1.70
N ILE A 101 -4.80 -23.30 1.73
CA ILE A 101 -4.43 -24.07 0.52
C ILE A 101 -5.67 -24.43 -0.29
N ASN A 102 -5.49 -24.63 -1.60
CA ASN A 102 -6.54 -25.06 -2.52
C ASN A 102 -7.88 -24.31 -2.30
N PRO A 103 -7.85 -22.96 -2.32
CA PRO A 103 -9.08 -22.17 -2.24
C PRO A 103 -10.06 -22.57 -3.34
N THR A 104 -11.34 -22.24 -3.16
CA THR A 104 -12.40 -22.62 -4.11
C THR A 104 -13.07 -21.40 -4.73
N GLY A 105 -13.87 -21.63 -5.76
CA GLY A 105 -14.62 -20.55 -6.43
C GLY A 105 -13.70 -19.53 -7.10
N PRO A 106 -13.95 -18.21 -6.96
CA PRO A 106 -13.19 -17.19 -7.66
C PRO A 106 -11.72 -17.09 -7.20
N PHE A 107 -11.35 -17.75 -6.09
CA PHE A 107 -10.00 -17.74 -5.53
C PHE A 107 -9.16 -18.95 -5.95
N ALA A 108 -9.72 -19.90 -6.71
CA ALA A 108 -9.13 -21.22 -6.93
C ALA A 108 -7.78 -21.24 -7.67
N ALA A 109 -7.43 -20.15 -8.35
CA ALA A 109 -6.19 -20.01 -9.11
C ALA A 109 -5.21 -18.99 -8.50
N GLU A 110 -5.50 -18.48 -7.30
CA GLU A 110 -4.65 -17.50 -6.63
C GLU A 110 -3.42 -18.17 -6.02
N VAL A 111 -2.26 -17.53 -6.10
CA VAL A 111 -0.97 -18.07 -5.61
C VAL A 111 -0.49 -17.37 -4.33
N GLY A 112 -1.45 -16.91 -3.53
CA GLY A 112 -1.26 -16.21 -2.26
C GLY A 112 -1.49 -14.71 -2.34
N ASN A 113 -0.98 -14.02 -1.33
CA ASN A 113 -1.31 -12.64 -1.00
C ASN A 113 -0.09 -11.82 -0.60
N ALA A 114 -0.24 -10.50 -0.67
CA ALA A 114 0.73 -9.55 -0.15
C ALA A 114 0.04 -8.33 0.46
N LEU A 115 0.72 -7.71 1.42
CA LEU A 115 0.38 -6.39 1.94
C LEU A 115 1.01 -5.33 1.04
N TYR A 116 0.19 -4.50 0.41
CA TYR A 116 0.59 -3.39 -0.43
C TYR A 116 0.49 -2.07 0.32
N TYR A 117 1.46 -1.18 0.14
CA TYR A 117 1.42 0.20 0.63
C TYR A 117 1.11 1.16 -0.53
N GLY A 118 -0.16 1.21 -0.94
CA GLY A 118 -0.59 2.09 -2.04
C GLY A 118 -0.23 3.55 -1.75
N LEU A 119 0.17 4.29 -2.78
CA LEU A 119 0.76 5.61 -2.65
C LEU A 119 0.05 6.59 -3.57
N HIS A 120 -0.25 7.76 -3.03
CA HIS A 120 -0.71 8.92 -3.78
C HIS A 120 0.06 10.15 -3.31
N ILE A 121 0.82 10.79 -4.21
CA ILE A 121 1.56 12.01 -3.95
C ILE A 121 0.97 13.14 -4.78
N ILE A 122 0.79 14.32 -4.17
CA ILE A 122 0.46 15.56 -4.87
C ILE A 122 1.45 16.64 -4.43
N ASN A 123 2.07 17.32 -5.40
CA ASN A 123 2.98 18.42 -5.20
C ASN A 123 2.76 19.51 -6.26
N SER A 124 2.70 20.77 -5.84
CA SER A 124 2.64 21.89 -6.79
C SER A 124 3.97 22.09 -7.52
N THR A 125 5.08 21.73 -6.88
CA THR A 125 6.40 21.69 -7.52
C THR A 125 6.61 20.29 -8.09
N PRO A 126 7.03 20.15 -9.37
CA PRO A 126 7.32 18.83 -9.89
C PRO A 126 8.48 18.16 -9.14
N PHE A 127 8.44 16.84 -9.03
CA PHE A 127 9.49 16.00 -8.46
C PHE A 127 9.80 14.84 -9.41
N GLN A 128 10.93 14.16 -9.18
CA GLN A 128 11.26 12.98 -9.97
C GLN A 128 10.62 11.75 -9.33
N ALA A 129 9.82 11.01 -10.09
CA ALA A 129 9.16 9.79 -9.61
C ALA A 129 10.14 8.71 -9.12
N SER A 130 11.41 8.81 -9.50
CA SER A 130 12.47 7.87 -9.19
C SER A 130 13.22 8.14 -7.90
N SER A 131 13.09 9.35 -7.36
CA SER A 131 13.74 9.73 -6.11
C SER A 131 13.06 9.10 -4.89
N MET A 132 11.93 8.40 -5.11
CA MET A 132 11.21 7.72 -4.06
C MET A 132 12.10 6.64 -3.41
N GLN A 133 11.79 6.27 -2.18
CA GLN A 133 12.44 5.24 -1.38
C GLN A 133 11.37 4.66 -0.47
N PHE A 134 11.25 3.33 -0.43
CA PHE A 134 10.33 2.65 0.47
C PHE A 134 11.09 1.94 1.59
N SER A 135 10.56 2.06 2.80
CA SER A 135 11.06 1.33 3.95
C SER A 135 9.88 0.75 4.70
N ALA A 136 10.03 -0.51 5.12
CA ALA A 136 9.11 -1.16 6.04
C ALA A 136 9.84 -1.97 7.09
N THR A 137 9.26 -2.05 8.29
CA THR A 137 9.76 -2.95 9.34
C THR A 137 8.78 -4.11 9.49
N LEU A 138 9.25 -5.33 9.27
CA LEU A 138 8.46 -6.54 9.40
C LEU A 138 8.25 -6.90 10.89
N PRO A 139 7.22 -7.70 11.20
CA PRO A 139 6.93 -8.18 12.55
C PRO A 139 8.13 -8.75 13.31
N ASP A 140 9.02 -9.46 12.62
CA ASP A 140 10.21 -10.10 13.20
C ASP A 140 11.35 -9.11 13.53
N GLY A 141 11.13 -7.82 13.26
CA GLY A 141 12.11 -6.74 13.45
C GLY A 141 13.10 -6.62 12.29
N SER A 142 13.03 -7.48 11.28
CA SER A 142 13.80 -7.30 10.06
C SER A 142 13.29 -6.05 9.32
N THR A 143 14.21 -5.30 8.73
CA THR A 143 13.86 -4.13 7.93
C THR A 143 13.90 -4.50 6.46
N TYR A 144 12.78 -4.29 5.78
CA TYR A 144 12.71 -4.31 4.35
C TYR A 144 13.07 -2.91 3.84
N PHE A 145 14.25 -2.81 3.23
CA PHE A 145 14.68 -1.60 2.52
C PHE A 145 14.49 -1.82 1.02
N GLY A 146 13.42 -1.24 0.48
CA GLY A 146 13.20 -1.16 -0.95
C GLY A 146 13.64 0.20 -1.46
N LEU A 147 14.81 0.29 -2.10
CA LEU A 147 15.03 1.41 -3.00
C LEU A 147 14.20 1.12 -4.26
N PRO A 148 13.32 2.01 -4.75
CA PRO A 148 12.75 1.83 -6.08
C PRO A 148 13.83 1.91 -7.17
N TYR A 149 15.07 2.28 -6.81
CA TYR A 149 16.19 2.35 -7.75
C TYR A 149 17.05 1.09 -7.90
N THR A 150 16.71 -0.04 -7.30
CA THR A 150 17.49 -1.27 -7.57
C THR A 150 16.70 -2.56 -7.78
N TRP A 151 15.37 -2.54 -7.75
CA TRP A 151 14.61 -3.77 -8.00
C TRP A 151 13.40 -3.52 -8.89
N TYR A 152 13.53 -4.04 -10.11
CA TYR A 152 12.55 -4.17 -11.19
C TYR A 152 12.13 -2.88 -11.93
N GLY A 153 12.83 -2.49 -13.01
CA GLY A 153 12.42 -3.01 -14.32
C GLY A 153 11.76 -4.38 -14.22
N ASP A 154 10.42 -4.42 -14.30
CA ASP A 154 9.61 -5.63 -14.51
C ASP A 154 8.77 -6.18 -13.33
N ILE A 155 7.82 -5.40 -12.77
CA ILE A 155 6.47 -6.01 -12.65
C ILE A 155 5.84 -5.93 -14.06
N THR A 156 6.42 -6.69 -15.00
CA THR A 156 5.93 -6.81 -16.38
C THR A 156 4.80 -7.79 -16.42
N ILE A 157 3.79 -7.57 -15.58
CA ILE A 157 2.55 -8.30 -15.73
C ILE A 157 1.84 -7.64 -16.89
N LEU A 158 1.83 -8.34 -18.01
CA LEU A 158 1.11 -7.92 -19.20
C LEU A 158 -0.33 -7.50 -18.81
N GLY A 159 -0.64 -6.22 -18.96
CA GLY A 159 -1.97 -5.67 -18.67
C GLY A 159 -2.17 -5.08 -17.26
N ALA A 160 -1.17 -5.09 -16.38
CA ALA A 160 -1.21 -4.32 -15.13
C ALA A 160 -0.60 -2.93 -15.36
N ILE A 161 -1.33 -1.89 -14.95
CA ILE A 161 -0.78 -0.54 -14.75
C ILE A 161 -0.84 -0.31 -13.25
N ASP A 162 0.31 -0.35 -12.62
CA ASP A 162 0.50 -0.23 -11.18
C ASP A 162 1.10 1.11 -10.78
N PHE A 163 1.67 1.86 -11.74
CA PHE A 163 2.39 3.10 -11.48
C PHE A 163 2.09 4.16 -12.54
N VAL A 164 1.70 5.36 -12.09
CA VAL A 164 1.35 6.48 -12.95
C VAL A 164 1.88 7.78 -12.38
N GLY A 165 2.55 8.56 -13.21
CA GLY A 165 2.93 9.93 -12.94
C GLY A 165 2.14 10.91 -13.81
N VAL A 166 1.78 12.06 -13.25
CA VAL A 166 1.09 13.14 -13.97
C VAL A 166 1.90 14.41 -13.81
N TYR A 167 2.28 15.03 -14.92
CA TYR A 167 2.89 16.35 -14.97
C TYR A 167 1.85 17.36 -15.43
N TYR A 168 1.64 18.44 -14.69
CA TYR A 168 0.62 19.46 -15.01
C TYR A 168 1.04 20.45 -16.11
N GLY A 169 2.09 20.13 -16.86
CA GLY A 169 2.58 21.00 -17.93
C GLY A 169 3.16 22.33 -17.45
N PRO A 170 3.51 23.22 -18.40
CA PRO A 170 4.06 24.54 -18.10
C PRO A 170 3.14 25.48 -17.31
N ASN A 171 1.81 25.30 -17.37
CA ASN A 171 0.90 26.16 -16.62
C ASN A 171 0.80 25.77 -15.13
N GLY A 172 1.23 24.56 -14.76
CA GLY A 172 1.19 24.05 -13.38
C GLY A 172 -0.22 23.79 -12.85
N VAL A 173 -1.22 23.74 -13.72
CA VAL A 173 -2.63 23.59 -13.39
C VAL A 173 -3.10 22.22 -13.85
N ARG A 174 -3.43 21.38 -12.88
CA ARG A 174 -4.06 20.09 -13.14
C ARG A 174 -5.32 20.24 -14.01
N GLY A 175 -5.41 19.45 -15.08
CA GLY A 175 -6.49 19.49 -16.05
C GLY A 175 -6.45 20.70 -16.99
N GLY A 176 -5.32 21.41 -17.05
CA GLY A 176 -5.12 22.61 -17.87
C GLY A 176 -5.08 22.35 -19.38
N GLY A 177 -5.08 21.08 -19.81
CA GLY A 177 -5.04 20.66 -21.21
C GLY A 177 -3.64 20.42 -21.75
N ASP A 178 -2.60 20.71 -20.97
CA ASP A 178 -1.17 20.44 -21.21
C ASP A 178 -0.60 19.36 -20.27
N ASP A 179 -1.47 18.66 -19.53
CA ASP A 179 -1.08 17.55 -18.66
C ASP A 179 -0.43 16.43 -19.48
N VAL A 180 0.68 15.90 -18.97
CA VAL A 180 1.34 14.72 -19.53
C VAL A 180 1.20 13.57 -18.54
N ILE A 181 0.67 12.46 -19.02
CA ILE A 181 0.48 11.24 -18.24
C ILE A 181 1.55 10.24 -18.64
N TYR A 182 2.33 9.82 -17.64
CA TYR A 182 3.32 8.78 -17.74
C TYR A 182 2.78 7.53 -17.06
N GLN A 183 2.67 6.42 -17.78
CA GLN A 183 2.28 5.12 -17.21
C GLN A 183 3.52 4.23 -17.04
N THR A 184 3.40 3.07 -16.39
CA THR A 184 4.47 2.12 -15.98
C THR A 184 5.68 2.01 -16.93
N TRP A 185 5.51 2.15 -18.25
CA TRP A 185 6.58 2.07 -19.28
C TRP A 185 7.13 3.42 -19.77
N GLY A 186 6.44 4.52 -19.47
CA GLY A 186 6.76 5.89 -19.90
C GLY A 186 7.19 6.82 -18.79
N VAL A 187 7.23 6.36 -17.52
CA VAL A 187 7.88 7.12 -16.45
C VAL A 187 9.40 6.89 -16.56
N ASP A 188 10.08 7.67 -17.40
CA ASP A 188 11.53 7.73 -17.31
C ASP A 188 11.91 8.47 -16.03
N SER A 189 12.41 7.65 -15.11
CA SER A 189 12.96 7.96 -13.81
C SER A 189 13.90 9.18 -13.75
N THR A 190 14.57 9.54 -14.84
CA THR A 190 15.56 10.63 -14.87
C THR A 190 15.17 11.81 -15.75
N ALA A 191 14.11 11.66 -16.55
CA ALA A 191 13.76 12.62 -17.58
C ALA A 191 12.39 13.30 -17.35
N ASN A 192 11.48 12.65 -16.63
CA ASN A 192 10.08 13.07 -16.57
C ASN A 192 9.69 13.57 -15.17
N PRO A 193 9.65 14.89 -14.95
CA PRO A 193 9.13 15.44 -13.71
C PRO A 193 7.63 15.19 -13.60
N VAL A 194 7.12 14.98 -12.38
CA VAL A 194 5.70 14.75 -12.10
C VAL A 194 5.23 15.64 -10.95
N ASN A 195 3.98 16.09 -11.01
CA ASN A 195 3.30 16.81 -9.94
C ASN A 195 2.46 15.88 -9.08
N GLU A 196 1.93 14.82 -9.67
CA GLU A 196 1.05 13.86 -9.01
C GLU A 196 1.50 12.44 -9.37
N LEU A 197 1.44 11.52 -8.41
CA LEU A 197 1.90 10.15 -8.59
C LEU A 197 0.94 9.19 -7.90
N PHE A 198 0.58 8.13 -8.61
CA PHE A 198 -0.26 7.03 -8.15
C PHE A 198 0.53 5.74 -8.27
N PHE A 199 0.56 4.95 -7.21
CA PHE A 199 1.24 3.66 -7.22
C PHE A 199 0.45 2.66 -6.37
N VAL A 200 0.20 1.46 -6.91
CA VAL A 200 -0.46 0.35 -6.18
C VAL A 200 0.30 0.00 -4.90
N GLY A 201 1.61 0.29 -4.88
CA GLY A 201 2.44 0.23 -3.69
C GLY A 201 3.46 -0.89 -3.73
N GLU A 202 4.46 -0.75 -2.88
CA GLU A 202 5.39 -1.82 -2.58
C GLU A 202 4.68 -2.92 -1.82
N LEU A 203 5.05 -4.16 -2.12
CA LEU A 203 4.43 -5.34 -1.55
C LEU A 203 5.33 -5.97 -0.48
N LEU A 204 4.72 -6.42 0.60
CA LEU A 204 5.34 -7.25 1.63
C LEU A 204 4.64 -8.59 1.68
N SER A 205 5.42 -9.66 1.56
CA SER A 205 4.91 -11.02 1.64
C SER A 205 6.01 -11.96 2.13
N PHE A 206 5.62 -12.91 2.97
CA PHE A 206 6.45 -14.01 3.42
C PHE A 206 6.39 -15.15 2.40
N THR A 207 7.56 -15.59 1.99
CA THR A 207 7.72 -16.72 1.09
C THR A 207 7.49 -18.02 1.87
N SER A 208 6.52 -18.82 1.45
CA SER A 208 6.43 -20.20 1.95
C SER A 208 7.66 -20.99 1.50
N ALA A 209 8.11 -21.97 2.29
CA ALA A 209 9.14 -22.91 1.87
C ALA A 209 8.77 -23.67 0.59
N CYS A 210 7.50 -23.72 0.19
CA CYS A 210 7.06 -24.32 -1.07
C CYS A 210 7.06 -23.36 -2.27
N ALA A 211 7.39 -22.08 -2.08
CA ALA A 211 7.48 -21.16 -3.18
C ALA A 211 8.65 -21.52 -4.11
N ASN A 212 8.46 -21.35 -5.42
CA ASN A 212 9.43 -21.64 -6.47
C ASN A 212 9.87 -23.12 -6.57
N GLN A 213 9.16 -24.06 -5.91
CA GLN A 213 9.45 -25.49 -6.02
C GLN A 213 8.22 -26.38 -5.93
N PRO A 214 8.24 -27.59 -6.49
CA PRO A 214 7.16 -28.56 -6.32
C PRO A 214 7.00 -28.96 -4.85
N CYS A 215 5.75 -29.02 -4.39
CA CYS A 215 5.35 -29.51 -3.09
C CYS A 215 4.06 -30.31 -3.23
N THR A 216 3.85 -31.26 -2.32
CA THR A 216 2.54 -31.87 -2.08
C THR A 216 1.64 -30.88 -1.31
N PRO A 217 0.30 -31.05 -1.36
CA PRO A 217 -0.61 -30.23 -0.56
C PRO A 217 -0.33 -30.28 0.95
N ALA A 218 0.18 -31.39 1.46
CA ALA A 218 0.52 -31.54 2.88
C ALA A 218 1.78 -30.74 3.26
N GLU A 219 2.80 -30.74 2.39
CA GLU A 219 4.01 -29.92 2.58
C GLU A 219 3.68 -28.43 2.50
N LEU A 220 2.84 -28.04 1.54
CA LEU A 220 2.35 -26.67 1.41
C LEU A 220 1.61 -26.22 2.68
N GLN A 221 0.67 -27.02 3.16
CA GLN A 221 -0.05 -26.72 4.42
C GLN A 221 0.94 -26.55 5.57
N THR A 222 1.90 -27.46 5.71
CA THR A 222 2.91 -27.39 6.77
C THR A 222 3.74 -26.12 6.65
N SER A 223 4.15 -25.75 5.44
CA SER A 223 4.92 -24.55 5.20
C SER A 223 4.15 -23.27 5.52
N ILE A 224 2.87 -23.18 5.16
CA ILE A 224 2.04 -22.02 5.48
C ILE A 224 1.87 -21.91 7.00
N GLN A 225 1.57 -23.03 7.67
CA GLN A 225 1.42 -23.05 9.12
C GLN A 225 2.72 -22.71 9.85
N GLN A 226 3.88 -23.06 9.28
CA GLN A 226 5.17 -22.66 9.82
C GLN A 226 5.33 -21.13 9.79
N VAL A 227 5.06 -20.49 8.64
CA VAL A 227 5.10 -19.02 8.52
C VAL A 227 4.14 -18.36 9.51
N ILE A 228 2.90 -18.84 9.61
CA ILE A 228 1.91 -18.33 10.57
C ILE A 228 2.40 -18.49 12.02
N SER A 229 2.97 -19.65 12.35
CA SER A 229 3.51 -19.93 13.68
C SER A 229 4.68 -19.01 14.05
N ASP A 230 5.58 -18.75 13.10
CA ASP A 230 6.73 -17.86 13.31
C ASP A 230 6.25 -16.42 13.52
N LEU A 231 5.21 -15.97 12.80
CA LEU A 231 4.63 -14.65 12.98
C LEU A 231 3.86 -14.48 14.29
N ASN A 232 3.21 -15.53 14.78
CA ASN A 232 2.40 -15.46 16.00
C ASN A 232 3.18 -14.97 17.23
N PHE A 233 4.49 -15.17 17.30
CA PHE A 233 5.33 -14.66 18.39
C PHE A 233 5.40 -13.12 18.42
N TYR A 234 5.22 -12.49 17.26
CA TYR A 234 5.35 -11.04 17.09
C TYR A 234 4.00 -10.32 17.20
N ILE A 235 2.89 -11.01 17.47
CA ILE A 235 1.56 -10.41 17.48
C ILE A 235 1.12 -10.07 18.91
N PRO A 236 0.50 -8.89 19.16
CA PRO A 236 0.23 -7.82 18.20
C PRO A 236 1.47 -6.95 17.95
N THR A 237 1.71 -6.60 16.68
CA THR A 237 2.75 -5.63 16.30
C THR A 237 2.24 -4.70 15.20
N GLN A 238 2.96 -3.60 15.01
CA GLN A 238 2.75 -2.68 13.91
C GLN A 238 3.77 -2.97 12.81
N ILE A 239 3.30 -2.92 11.56
CA ILE A 239 4.11 -3.00 10.36
C ILE A 239 4.14 -1.58 9.76
N PRO A 240 5.11 -0.73 10.15
CA PRO A 240 5.25 0.58 9.53
C PRO A 240 5.73 0.41 8.09
N GLY A 241 5.18 1.22 7.18
CA GLY A 241 5.69 1.42 5.83
C GLY A 241 5.71 2.91 5.51
N SER A 242 6.80 3.39 4.93
CA SER A 242 6.97 4.80 4.58
C SER A 242 7.65 4.99 3.25
N TYR A 243 7.25 6.05 2.55
CA TYR A 243 7.89 6.56 1.37
C TYR A 243 8.65 7.85 1.69
N ILE A 244 9.87 7.97 1.19
CA ILE A 244 10.66 9.20 1.16
C ILE A 244 10.91 9.52 -0.30
N ALA A 245 10.76 10.76 -0.72
CA ALA A 245 11.07 11.22 -2.06
C ALA A 245 11.75 12.59 -1.99
N PHE A 246 12.28 13.05 -3.12
CA PHE A 246 13.00 14.31 -3.23
C PHE A 246 12.44 15.12 -4.38
N ASP A 247 12.26 16.42 -4.16
CA ASP A 247 11.85 17.35 -5.21
C ASP A 247 13.01 17.68 -6.17
N VAL A 248 12.77 18.57 -7.15
CA VAL A 248 13.80 18.99 -8.12
C VAL A 248 14.97 19.76 -7.50
N ASN A 249 14.89 20.19 -6.24
CA ASN A 249 15.95 20.87 -5.50
C ASN A 249 16.68 19.92 -4.52
N ASP A 250 16.39 18.62 -4.57
CA ASP A 250 16.84 17.61 -3.62
C ASP A 250 16.30 17.81 -2.18
N ASP A 251 15.20 18.56 -2.02
CA ASP A 251 14.54 18.69 -0.71
C ASP A 251 13.68 17.45 -0.44
N PRO A 252 13.88 16.74 0.70
CA PRO A 252 13.16 15.51 0.99
C PRO A 252 11.74 15.79 1.48
N PHE A 253 10.80 14.96 1.06
CA PHE A 253 9.45 14.87 1.61
C PHE A 253 9.07 13.40 1.83
N SER A 254 8.15 13.14 2.75
CA SER A 254 7.83 11.76 3.13
C SER A 254 6.39 11.60 3.62
N GLY A 255 5.90 10.37 3.53
CA GLY A 255 4.63 9.96 4.12
C GLY A 255 4.69 8.49 4.50
N GLY A 256 3.88 8.08 5.46
CA GLY A 256 3.92 6.72 5.96
C GLY A 256 2.71 6.38 6.81
N VAL A 257 2.54 5.09 7.04
CA VAL A 257 1.41 4.51 7.74
C VAL A 257 1.83 3.19 8.39
N SER A 258 1.18 2.83 9.47
CA SER A 258 1.37 1.54 10.13
C SER A 258 0.11 0.69 10.01
N VAL A 259 0.31 -0.59 9.72
CA VAL A 259 -0.75 -1.61 9.76
C VAL A 259 -0.62 -2.42 11.03
N GLN A 260 -1.73 -2.72 11.69
CA GLN A 260 -1.72 -3.56 12.89
C GLN A 260 -1.84 -5.04 12.50
N MET A 261 -0.88 -5.87 12.88
CA MET A 261 -1.02 -7.31 12.77
C MET A 261 -1.79 -7.84 13.99
N LEU A 262 -2.87 -8.59 13.76
CA LEU A 262 -3.69 -9.23 14.79
C LEU A 262 -3.71 -10.76 14.63
N PRO A 263 -3.97 -11.51 15.72
CA PRO A 263 -4.16 -12.95 15.60
C PRO A 263 -5.39 -13.24 14.73
N GLU A 264 -5.39 -14.37 14.03
CA GLU A 264 -6.56 -14.80 13.28
C GLU A 264 -7.83 -14.81 14.18
N PRO A 265 -9.00 -14.37 13.68
CA PRO A 265 -10.22 -14.29 14.48
C PRO A 265 -10.60 -15.60 15.17
N GLY A 266 -10.24 -16.75 14.58
CA GLY A 266 -10.45 -18.07 15.16
C GLY A 266 -9.74 -18.28 16.51
N THR A 267 -8.55 -17.69 16.70
CA THR A 267 -7.80 -17.76 17.96
C THR A 267 -8.55 -17.09 19.09
N TRP A 268 -9.17 -15.94 18.84
CA TRP A 268 -9.99 -15.23 19.83
C TRP A 268 -11.27 -15.98 20.19
N ALA A 269 -11.93 -16.57 19.19
CA ALA A 269 -13.12 -17.39 19.41
C ALA A 269 -12.80 -18.63 20.26
N LEU A 270 -11.71 -19.33 19.96
CA LEU A 270 -11.26 -20.50 20.71
C LEU A 270 -10.84 -20.14 22.14
N PHE A 271 -10.12 -19.03 22.32
CA PHE A 271 -9.75 -18.53 23.64
C PHE A 271 -10.99 -18.19 24.49
N GLY A 272 -11.95 -17.47 23.89
CA GLY A 272 -13.23 -17.15 24.54
C GLY A 272 -14.04 -18.39 24.91
N ALA A 273 -14.14 -19.36 24.00
CA ALA A 273 -14.80 -20.64 24.26
C ALA A 273 -14.09 -21.44 25.37
N GLY A 274 -12.75 -21.45 25.37
CA GLY A 274 -11.93 -22.08 26.41
C GLY A 274 -12.18 -21.47 27.79
N LEU A 275 -12.20 -20.15 27.89
CA LEU A 275 -12.54 -19.45 29.14
C LEU A 275 -13.97 -19.77 29.61
N ALA A 276 -14.94 -19.78 28.69
CA ALA A 276 -16.32 -20.13 29.00
C ALA A 276 -16.43 -21.57 29.53
N ALA A 277 -15.72 -22.53 28.92
CA ALA A 277 -15.66 -23.92 29.35
C ALA A 277 -15.05 -24.06 30.76
N LEU A 278 -13.96 -23.34 31.05
CA LEU A 278 -13.33 -23.33 32.39
C LEU A 278 -14.27 -22.76 33.46
N LEU A 279 -15.01 -21.69 33.14
CA LEU A 279 -16.00 -21.11 34.04
C LEU A 279 -17.18 -22.06 34.30
N ALA A 280 -17.69 -22.73 33.26
CA ALA A 280 -18.74 -23.74 33.40
C ALA A 280 -18.27 -24.91 34.27
N TYR A 281 -17.05 -25.41 34.04
CA TYR A 281 -16.45 -26.47 34.84
C TYR A 281 -16.32 -26.09 36.32
N ARG A 282 -15.88 -24.85 36.61
CA ARG A 282 -15.78 -24.34 37.99
C ARG A 282 -17.14 -24.28 38.69
N ARG A 283 -18.22 -23.96 37.97
CA ARG A 283 -19.58 -23.95 38.54
C ARG A 283 -20.10 -25.35 38.85
N LEU A 284 -19.75 -26.35 38.03
CA LEU A 284 -20.16 -27.75 38.26
C LEU A 284 -19.44 -28.42 39.45
N ARG A 285 -18.31 -27.87 39.90
CA ARG A 285 -17.55 -28.36 41.06
C ARG A 285 -17.94 -27.72 42.40
N ARG A 286 -18.82 -26.72 42.39
CA ARG A 286 -19.36 -26.08 43.60
C ARG A 286 -20.73 -26.64 43.91
#